data_AF-A0A5P9H911-F1
#
_entry.id   AF-A0A5P9H911-F1
#
_cell.length_a   1.000
_cell.length_b   1.000
_cell.length_c   1.000
_cell.angle_alpha   90.00
_cell.angle_beta   90.00
_cell.angle_gamma   90.00
#
_symmetry.space_group_name_H-M   'P 1'
#
loop_
_entity.id
_entity.type
_entity.pdbx_description
1 polymer ?
#
loop_
_entity_poly.entity_id
_entity_poly.type
_entity_poly.pdbx_seq_one_letter_code
_entity_poly.pdbx_strand_id
1 'polypeptide(L)'
;METLGPRIKQLRLEANLNKAALARRVGVSDVTISYWESGAIKQIGHERLVALAGALGCPLSALLDNDASRPAPLFLRADGPPPWAREGTEAKGIELPIELTPGQRWDGDCHLVTPAPDEALDYLNPNDLAAIAPTDIFRQPGLYLIEEAGRLALRRVQQDARGELTFQRRDDAEPTPYTPDCRLLGKVVALWRFEAL
;
A
#
# COMPACT_ATOMS: atom_id res chain seq x y z
N MET A 1 10.43 15.02 -11.06
CA MET A 1 10.12 15.80 -9.85
C MET A 1 9.47 17.09 -10.31
N GLU A 2 8.16 17.22 -10.15
CA GLU A 2 7.51 18.51 -10.37
C GLU A 2 7.94 19.47 -9.25
N THR A 3 8.29 20.70 -9.60
CA THR A 3 8.73 21.69 -8.61
C THR A 3 7.50 22.41 -8.03
N LEU A 4 7.61 22.93 -6.81
CA LEU A 4 6.51 23.62 -6.11
C LEU A 4 5.83 24.72 -6.95
N GLY A 5 6.58 25.40 -7.82
CA GLY A 5 6.07 26.48 -8.68
C GLY A 5 4.98 26.04 -9.67
N PRO A 6 5.26 25.08 -10.58
CA PRO A 6 4.26 24.42 -11.42
C PRO A 6 3.01 23.97 -10.64
N ARG A 7 3.18 23.40 -9.44
CA ARG A 7 2.05 22.96 -8.61
C ARG A 7 1.17 24.11 -8.13
N ILE A 8 1.76 25.21 -7.65
CA ILE A 8 1.02 26.44 -7.29
C ILE A 8 0.21 26.95 -8.49
N LYS A 9 0.83 26.95 -9.68
CA LYS A 9 0.16 27.40 -10.92
C LYS A 9 -1.03 26.52 -11.27
N GLN A 10 -0.87 25.20 -11.19
CA GLN A 10 -1.93 24.23 -11.45
C GLN A 10 -3.12 24.47 -10.50
N LEU A 11 -2.88 24.43 -9.18
CA LEU A 11 -3.93 24.60 -8.18
C LEU A 11 -4.63 25.96 -8.29
N ARG A 12 -3.89 27.02 -8.65
CA ARG A 12 -4.48 28.34 -8.90
C ARG A 12 -5.49 28.30 -10.05
N LEU A 13 -5.15 27.61 -11.14
CA LEU A 13 -6.01 27.47 -12.30
C LEU A 13 -7.25 26.62 -11.99
N GLU A 14 -7.08 25.52 -11.24
CA GLU A 14 -8.19 24.68 -10.77
C GLU A 14 -9.16 25.47 -9.85
N ALA A 15 -8.62 26.36 -9.02
CA ALA A 15 -9.41 27.28 -8.19
C ALA A 15 -10.02 28.46 -8.99
N ASN A 16 -9.84 28.52 -10.31
CA ASN A 16 -10.29 29.61 -11.19
C ASN A 16 -9.79 30.99 -10.76
N LEU A 17 -8.57 31.08 -10.23
CA LEU A 17 -7.96 32.33 -9.80
C LEU A 17 -6.94 32.82 -10.83
N ASN A 18 -6.90 34.15 -11.05
CA ASN A 18 -5.73 34.78 -11.67
C ASN A 18 -4.66 35.09 -10.61
N LYS A 19 -3.43 35.42 -11.04
CA LYS A 19 -2.30 35.69 -10.12
C LYS A 19 -2.61 36.80 -9.12
N ALA A 20 -3.26 37.88 -9.55
CA ALA A 20 -3.65 38.99 -8.69
C ALA A 20 -4.71 38.59 -7.65
N ALA A 21 -5.66 37.74 -8.02
CA ALA A 21 -6.68 37.24 -7.11
C ALA A 21 -6.07 36.34 -6.02
N LEU A 22 -5.15 35.44 -6.40
CA LEU A 22 -4.41 34.63 -5.44
C LEU A 22 -3.54 35.50 -4.52
N ALA A 23 -2.82 36.47 -5.09
CA ALA A 23 -1.95 37.39 -4.34
C ALA A 23 -2.71 38.15 -3.26
N ARG A 24 -3.91 38.67 -3.58
CA ARG A 24 -4.79 39.33 -2.61
C ARG A 24 -5.21 38.41 -1.47
N ARG A 25 -5.52 37.14 -1.76
CA ARG A 25 -5.91 36.17 -0.73
C ARG A 25 -4.75 35.78 0.18
N VAL A 26 -3.53 35.71 -0.36
CA VAL A 26 -2.32 35.33 0.38
C VAL A 26 -1.68 36.53 1.11
N GLY A 27 -2.03 37.76 0.73
CA GLY A 27 -1.41 38.98 1.27
C GLY A 27 0.00 39.23 0.73
N VAL A 28 0.19 39.07 -0.58
CA VAL A 28 1.44 39.35 -1.31
C VAL A 28 1.16 40.12 -2.61
N SER A 29 2.20 40.49 -3.36
CA SER A 29 2.03 41.02 -4.72
C SER A 29 1.82 39.90 -5.75
N ASP A 30 1.19 40.24 -6.86
CA ASP A 30 1.03 39.36 -8.03
C ASP A 30 2.38 38.95 -8.65
N VAL A 31 3.37 39.84 -8.56
CA VAL A 31 4.77 39.57 -8.93
C VAL A 31 5.35 38.44 -8.06
N THR A 32 5.10 38.44 -6.75
CA THR A 32 5.54 37.36 -5.84
C THR A 32 4.95 36.02 -6.26
N ILE A 33 3.65 35.96 -6.56
CA ILE A 33 3.02 34.75 -7.10
C ILE A 33 3.68 34.30 -8.40
N SER A 34 3.98 35.25 -9.30
CA SER A 34 4.65 34.93 -10.56
C SER A 34 6.05 34.33 -10.37
N TYR A 35 6.82 34.81 -9.40
CA TYR A 35 8.14 34.27 -9.08
C TYR A 35 8.09 32.91 -8.40
N TRP A 36 7.05 32.65 -7.58
CA TRP A 36 6.81 31.33 -7.03
C TRP A 36 6.44 30.34 -8.13
N GLU A 37 5.49 30.69 -9.00
CA GLU A 37 5.03 29.81 -10.09
C GLU A 37 6.13 29.48 -11.11
N SER A 38 7.03 30.42 -11.39
CA SER A 38 8.15 30.18 -12.31
C SER A 38 9.32 29.43 -11.66
N GLY A 39 9.31 29.26 -10.34
CA GLY A 39 10.42 28.69 -9.58
C GLY A 39 11.63 29.62 -9.47
N ALA A 40 11.49 30.92 -9.79
CA ALA A 40 12.53 31.92 -9.57
C ALA A 40 12.85 32.09 -8.08
N ILE A 41 11.84 31.94 -7.21
CA ILE A 41 12.00 31.82 -5.75
C ILE A 41 11.59 30.41 -5.35
N LYS A 42 12.57 29.61 -4.90
CA LYS A 42 12.36 28.22 -4.50
C LYS A 42 12.08 28.06 -3.01
N GLN A 43 12.54 29.00 -2.19
CA GLN A 43 12.35 28.99 -0.74
C GLN A 43 11.15 29.87 -0.38
N ILE A 44 10.02 29.23 -0.09
CA ILE A 44 8.81 29.89 0.41
C ILE A 44 8.70 29.55 1.90
N GLY A 45 8.62 30.58 2.75
CA GLY A 45 8.49 30.37 4.20
C GLY A 45 7.20 29.65 4.59
N HIS A 46 7.23 28.93 5.71
CA HIS A 46 6.11 28.11 6.18
C HIS A 46 4.79 28.90 6.28
N GLU A 47 4.82 30.12 6.84
CA GLU A 47 3.63 30.98 6.93
C GLU A 47 2.99 31.26 5.56
N ARG A 48 3.81 31.45 4.52
CA ARG A 48 3.34 31.71 3.16
C ARG A 48 2.80 30.45 2.49
N LEU A 49 3.37 29.29 2.79
CA LEU A 49 2.83 28.01 2.35
C LEU A 49 1.45 27.73 2.95
N VAL A 50 1.27 28.00 4.24
CA VAL A 50 -0.04 27.89 4.91
C VAL A 50 -1.05 28.87 4.33
N ALA A 51 -0.65 30.12 4.09
CA ALA A 51 -1.52 31.12 3.46
C ALA A 51 -1.90 30.76 2.02
N LEU A 52 -0.98 30.18 1.24
CA LEU A 52 -1.25 29.64 -0.10
C LEU A 52 -2.29 28.51 -0.04
N ALA A 53 -2.11 27.54 0.86
CA ALA A 53 -3.02 26.42 1.05
C ALA A 53 -4.44 26.92 1.36
N GLY A 54 -4.56 27.85 2.30
CA GLY A 54 -5.83 28.48 2.67
C GLY A 54 -6.46 29.27 1.52
N ALA A 55 -5.67 30.05 0.77
CA ALA A 55 -6.17 30.84 -0.35
C ALA A 55 -6.66 30.00 -1.54
N LEU A 56 -6.05 28.83 -1.73
CA LEU A 56 -6.38 27.84 -2.77
C LEU A 56 -7.48 26.86 -2.32
N GLY A 57 -7.81 26.82 -1.02
CA GLY A 57 -8.83 25.92 -0.47
C GLY A 57 -8.40 24.45 -0.48
N CYS A 58 -7.12 24.17 -0.30
CA CYS A 58 -6.56 22.82 -0.29
C CYS A 58 -5.71 22.58 0.97
N PRO A 59 -5.52 21.32 1.40
CA PRO A 59 -4.57 21.02 2.47
C PRO A 59 -3.14 21.37 2.02
N LEU A 60 -2.27 21.72 2.97
CA LEU A 60 -0.86 22.03 2.67
C LEU A 60 -0.14 20.87 1.94
N SER A 61 -0.52 19.63 2.24
CA SER A 61 -0.01 18.45 1.56
C SER A 61 -0.25 18.53 0.05
N ALA A 62 -1.38 19.06 -0.44
CA ALA A 62 -1.63 19.17 -1.88
C ALA A 62 -0.66 20.13 -2.61
N LEU A 63 -0.02 21.06 -1.90
CA LEU A 63 1.03 21.94 -2.44
C LEU A 63 2.41 21.27 -2.43
N LEU A 64 2.67 20.42 -1.45
CA LEU A 64 3.97 19.80 -1.21
C LEU A 64 4.11 18.41 -1.85
N ASP A 65 2.98 17.72 -1.95
CA ASP A 65 2.87 16.40 -2.56
C ASP A 65 3.00 16.58 -4.07
N ASN A 66 4.18 16.23 -4.56
CA ASN A 66 4.35 15.77 -5.92
C ASN A 66 3.34 14.61 -6.11
N ASP A 67 2.58 14.58 -7.21
CA ASP A 67 1.52 13.59 -7.55
C ASP A 67 1.97 12.09 -7.54
N ALA A 68 3.13 11.78 -6.96
CA ALA A 68 3.82 10.50 -6.95
C ALA A 68 3.37 9.50 -5.88
N SER A 69 2.37 9.78 -5.03
CA SER A 69 1.91 8.75 -4.08
C SER A 69 0.45 8.92 -3.70
N ARG A 70 -0.45 8.69 -4.66
CA ARG A 70 -1.76 8.17 -4.25
C ARG A 70 -1.51 6.83 -3.57
N PRO A 71 -2.12 6.57 -2.40
CA PRO A 71 -2.02 5.25 -1.79
C PRO A 71 -2.57 4.23 -2.78
N ALA A 72 -1.67 3.41 -3.32
CA ALA A 72 -2.00 2.33 -4.21
C ALA A 72 -2.06 1.03 -3.39
N PRO A 73 -3.03 0.15 -3.66
CA PRO A 73 -3.04 -1.17 -3.04
C PRO A 73 -1.75 -1.93 -3.37
N LEU A 74 -1.24 -2.67 -2.40
CA LEU A 74 -0.11 -3.57 -2.65
C LEU A 74 -0.63 -4.85 -3.31
N PHE A 75 -0.45 -4.95 -4.63
CA PHE A 75 -0.98 -6.06 -5.40
C PHE A 75 -0.14 -7.33 -5.26
N LEU A 76 -0.78 -8.38 -4.75
CA LEU A 76 -0.28 -9.74 -4.78
C LEU A 76 -0.59 -10.35 -6.15
N ARG A 77 0.43 -10.93 -6.78
CA ARG A 77 0.32 -11.60 -8.07
C ARG A 77 0.70 -13.06 -7.93
N ALA A 78 0.07 -13.96 -8.66
CA ALA A 78 0.46 -15.37 -8.68
C ALA A 78 1.85 -15.57 -9.31
N ASP A 79 2.25 -14.67 -10.22
CA ASP A 79 3.53 -14.73 -10.92
C ASP A 79 4.54 -13.74 -10.34
N GLY A 80 5.76 -14.23 -10.10
CA GLY A 80 6.88 -13.44 -9.57
C GLY A 80 6.95 -13.38 -8.04
N PRO A 81 7.88 -12.58 -7.49
CA PRO A 81 8.11 -12.53 -6.04
C PRO A 81 6.97 -11.76 -5.32
N PRO A 82 6.79 -12.03 -4.01
CA PRO A 82 5.81 -11.30 -3.21
C PRO A 82 6.19 -9.82 -3.15
N PRO A 83 5.22 -8.92 -2.89
CA PRO A 83 5.44 -7.49 -3.08
C PRO A 83 6.56 -6.89 -2.21
N TRP A 84 6.80 -7.45 -1.02
CA TRP A 84 7.88 -7.05 -0.11
C TRP A 84 9.27 -7.56 -0.50
N ALA A 85 9.36 -8.49 -1.45
CA ALA A 85 10.64 -9.01 -1.97
C ALA A 85 11.00 -8.44 -3.36
N ARG A 86 10.20 -7.52 -3.90
CA ARG A 86 10.43 -6.90 -5.22
C ARG A 86 11.49 -5.80 -5.12
N GLU A 87 12.50 -5.86 -5.98
CA GLU A 87 13.49 -4.78 -6.10
C GLU A 87 12.81 -3.45 -6.46
N GLY A 88 13.20 -2.38 -5.77
CA GLY A 88 12.66 -1.02 -5.99
C GLY A 88 11.25 -0.77 -5.42
N THR A 89 10.65 -1.74 -4.71
CA THR A 89 9.35 -1.53 -4.04
C THR A 89 9.57 -1.11 -2.58
N GLU A 90 9.15 0.11 -2.20
CA GLU A 90 9.09 0.54 -0.80
C GLU A 90 7.80 0.03 -0.10
N ALA A 91 7.56 -1.28 -0.14
CA ALA A 91 6.42 -1.89 0.55
C ALA A 91 6.66 -1.81 2.08
N LYS A 92 6.28 -0.69 2.69
CA LYS A 92 6.37 -0.51 4.14
C LYS A 92 5.42 -1.49 4.82
N GLY A 93 5.97 -2.26 5.74
CA GLY A 93 5.19 -3.07 6.64
C GLY A 93 4.40 -2.18 7.61
N ILE A 94 3.31 -2.72 8.13
CA ILE A 94 2.50 -2.11 9.17
C ILE A 94 2.42 -3.06 10.36
N GLU A 95 2.35 -2.48 11.55
CA GLU A 95 2.01 -3.20 12.76
C GLU A 95 0.47 -3.21 12.89
N LEU A 96 -0.12 -4.39 13.10
CA LEU A 96 -1.56 -4.50 13.34
C LEU A 96 -1.82 -4.62 14.84
N PRO A 97 -2.78 -3.84 15.38
CA PRO A 97 -3.26 -4.05 16.74
C PRO A 97 -3.73 -5.49 16.96
N ILE A 98 -3.52 -6.00 18.17
CA ILE A 98 -3.89 -7.38 18.53
C ILE A 98 -5.40 -7.62 18.41
N GLU A 99 -6.22 -6.58 18.55
CA GLU A 99 -7.67 -6.62 18.38
C GLU A 99 -8.08 -6.97 16.95
N LEU A 100 -7.24 -6.65 15.96
CA LEU A 100 -7.47 -7.00 14.55
C LEU A 100 -6.89 -8.36 14.17
N THR A 101 -6.08 -8.97 15.04
CA THR A 101 -5.44 -10.27 14.81
C THR A 101 -5.59 -11.23 16.00
N PRO A 102 -6.81 -11.42 16.54
CA PRO A 102 -6.99 -12.21 17.75
C PRO A 102 -6.51 -13.66 17.56
N GLY A 103 -5.72 -14.16 18.52
CA GLY A 103 -5.21 -15.53 18.49
C GLY A 103 -4.01 -15.77 17.56
N GLN A 104 -3.50 -14.73 16.89
CA GLN A 104 -2.26 -14.83 16.14
C GLN A 104 -1.06 -14.57 17.06
N ARG A 105 -0.06 -15.47 17.02
CA ARG A 105 1.23 -15.26 17.68
C ARG A 105 2.20 -14.60 16.71
N TRP A 106 2.12 -13.28 16.60
CA TRP A 106 2.94 -12.48 15.67
C TRP A 106 3.29 -11.12 16.28
N ASP A 107 4.59 -10.82 16.35
CA ASP A 107 5.14 -9.60 16.98
C ASP A 107 5.94 -8.74 15.98
N GLY A 108 5.58 -8.75 14.69
CA GLY A 108 6.34 -8.06 13.64
C GLY A 108 5.48 -7.29 12.66
N ASP A 109 6.12 -6.73 11.65
CA ASP A 109 5.44 -6.04 10.57
C ASP A 109 4.72 -7.02 9.64
N CYS A 110 3.58 -6.61 9.10
CA CYS A 110 2.86 -7.31 8.05
C CYS A 110 2.53 -6.37 6.89
N HIS A 111 2.17 -6.94 5.75
CA HIS A 111 1.82 -6.20 4.55
C HIS A 111 0.35 -6.41 4.23
N LEU A 112 -0.37 -5.30 4.05
CA LEU A 112 -1.75 -5.32 3.55
C LEU A 112 -1.73 -5.48 2.03
N VAL A 113 -2.24 -6.60 1.54
CA VAL A 113 -2.27 -6.96 0.13
C VAL A 113 -3.68 -7.28 -0.34
N THR A 114 -3.91 -7.07 -1.63
CA THR A 114 -5.10 -7.52 -2.37
C THR A 114 -4.62 -8.25 -3.63
N PRO A 115 -5.39 -9.19 -4.20
CA PRO A 115 -5.09 -9.69 -5.53
C PRO A 115 -4.97 -8.54 -6.52
N ALA A 116 -4.07 -8.68 -7.49
CA ALA A 116 -4.04 -7.78 -8.62
C ALA A 116 -5.38 -7.77 -9.39
N PRO A 117 -5.69 -6.68 -10.12
CA PRO A 117 -6.85 -6.67 -11.00
C PRO A 117 -6.82 -7.88 -11.94
N ASP A 118 -7.97 -8.51 -12.11
CA ASP A 118 -8.18 -9.71 -12.94
C ASP A 118 -7.44 -10.98 -12.48
N GLU A 119 -6.83 -10.97 -11.28
CA GLU A 119 -6.27 -12.16 -10.65
C GLU A 119 -7.16 -12.62 -9.48
N ALA A 120 -7.30 -13.94 -9.35
CA ALA A 120 -7.86 -14.58 -8.17
C ALA A 120 -6.83 -15.56 -7.62
N LEU A 121 -6.49 -15.43 -6.34
CA LEU A 121 -5.69 -16.41 -5.64
C LEU A 121 -6.64 -17.30 -4.83
N ASP A 122 -6.26 -18.56 -4.67
CA ASP A 122 -6.98 -19.46 -3.77
C ASP A 122 -7.14 -18.79 -2.39
N TYR A 123 -8.29 -18.96 -1.73
CA TYR A 123 -8.66 -18.26 -0.50
C TYR A 123 -8.71 -16.71 -0.51
N LEU A 124 -8.37 -16.01 -1.59
CA LEU A 124 -8.35 -14.54 -1.65
C LEU A 124 -8.99 -14.04 -2.96
N ASN A 125 -10.26 -13.63 -2.89
CA ASN A 125 -11.02 -13.21 -4.07
C ASN A 125 -10.65 -11.76 -4.47
N PRO A 126 -11.00 -11.33 -5.69
CA PRO A 126 -10.86 -9.93 -6.08
C PRO A 126 -11.49 -8.98 -5.06
N ASN A 127 -10.79 -7.90 -4.73
CA ASN A 127 -11.14 -6.87 -3.73
C ASN A 127 -11.05 -7.30 -2.26
N ASP A 128 -10.78 -8.58 -1.96
CA ASP A 128 -10.48 -8.98 -0.59
C ASP A 128 -9.13 -8.42 -0.14
N LEU A 129 -8.99 -8.17 1.16
CA LEU A 129 -7.76 -7.68 1.77
C LEU A 129 -7.17 -8.75 2.68
N ALA A 130 -5.87 -8.98 2.60
CA ALA A 130 -5.13 -9.85 3.50
C ALA A 130 -3.97 -9.10 4.15
N ALA A 131 -3.77 -9.31 5.45
CA ALA A 131 -2.54 -8.93 6.13
C ALA A 131 -1.61 -10.15 6.15
N ILE A 132 -0.44 -10.04 5.53
CA ILE A 132 0.53 -11.12 5.45
C ILE A 132 1.81 -10.73 6.15
N ALA A 133 2.16 -11.48 7.18
CA ALA A 133 3.40 -11.41 7.92
C ALA A 133 4.50 -12.18 7.18
N PRO A 134 5.56 -11.54 6.65
CA PRO A 134 6.64 -12.24 5.96
C PRO A 134 7.33 -13.26 6.88
N THR A 135 7.36 -14.52 6.47
CA THR A 135 8.03 -15.58 7.23
C THR A 135 8.24 -16.82 6.36
N ASP A 136 9.40 -17.44 6.54
CA ASP A 136 9.79 -18.72 5.97
C ASP A 136 9.65 -19.88 6.97
N ILE A 137 9.19 -19.61 8.20
CA ILE A 137 9.10 -20.57 9.29
C ILE A 137 7.63 -20.84 9.65
N PHE A 138 7.28 -22.12 9.75
CA PHE A 138 6.00 -22.54 10.31
C PHE A 138 6.01 -22.40 11.84
N ARG A 139 5.05 -21.65 12.39
CA ARG A 139 4.89 -21.45 13.84
C ARG A 139 3.58 -21.99 14.38
N GLN A 140 2.51 -21.91 13.57
CA GLN A 140 1.19 -22.41 13.94
C GLN A 140 0.36 -22.70 12.69
N PRO A 141 -0.65 -23.59 12.78
CA PRO A 141 -1.59 -23.82 11.70
C PRO A 141 -2.31 -22.54 11.26
N GLY A 142 -2.59 -22.43 9.97
CA GLY A 142 -3.27 -21.25 9.43
C GLY A 142 -3.17 -21.14 7.91
N LEU A 143 -3.52 -19.98 7.38
CA LEU A 143 -3.35 -19.68 5.96
C LEU A 143 -1.97 -19.06 5.75
N TYR A 144 -1.23 -19.56 4.76
CA TYR A 144 0.11 -19.07 4.42
C TYR A 144 0.17 -18.73 2.94
N LEU A 145 0.91 -17.67 2.61
CA LEU A 145 1.45 -17.45 1.28
C LEU A 145 2.66 -18.35 1.09
N ILE A 146 2.60 -19.15 0.04
CA ILE A 146 3.66 -20.07 -0.35
C ILE A 146 4.08 -19.82 -1.79
N GLU A 147 5.29 -20.24 -2.12
CA GLU A 147 5.71 -20.48 -3.49
C GLU A 147 5.59 -21.98 -3.75
N GLU A 148 4.85 -22.37 -4.79
CA GLU A 148 4.68 -23.75 -5.26
C GLU A 148 4.93 -23.76 -6.77
N ALA A 149 5.92 -24.53 -7.22
CA ALA A 149 6.31 -24.59 -8.64
C ALA A 149 6.57 -23.21 -9.29
N GLY A 150 7.18 -22.28 -8.54
CA GLY A 150 7.51 -20.92 -9.01
C GLY A 150 6.33 -19.95 -9.06
N ARG A 151 5.16 -20.35 -8.55
CA ARG A 151 3.96 -19.50 -8.46
C ARG A 151 3.56 -19.25 -7.02
N LEU A 152 3.11 -18.04 -6.73
CA LEU A 152 2.55 -17.68 -5.44
C LEU A 152 1.13 -18.24 -5.29
N ALA A 153 0.88 -18.88 -4.16
CA ALA A 153 -0.42 -19.41 -3.81
C ALA A 153 -0.68 -19.30 -2.32
N LEU A 154 -1.96 -19.16 -1.94
CA LEU A 154 -2.36 -19.32 -0.54
C LEU A 154 -2.78 -20.76 -0.30
N ARG A 155 -2.27 -21.35 0.77
CA ARG A 155 -2.63 -22.69 1.24
C ARG A 155 -2.91 -22.66 2.72
N ARG A 156 -3.89 -23.44 3.15
CA ARG A 156 -4.02 -23.75 4.57
C ARG A 156 -2.93 -24.74 4.92
N VAL A 157 -2.01 -24.31 5.78
CA VAL A 157 -0.85 -25.09 6.23
C VAL A 157 -1.13 -25.60 7.63
N GLN A 158 -0.93 -26.90 7.81
CA GLN A 158 -1.03 -27.60 9.08
C GLN A 158 0.18 -28.49 9.27
N GLN A 159 0.32 -29.05 10.46
CA GLN A 159 1.32 -30.05 10.76
C GLN A 159 0.60 -31.33 11.15
N ASP A 160 0.94 -32.45 10.53
CA ASP A 160 0.32 -33.74 10.80
C ASP A 160 0.89 -34.40 12.08
N ALA A 161 0.41 -35.59 12.40
CA ALA A 161 0.86 -36.35 13.57
C ALA A 161 2.34 -36.77 13.52
N ARG A 162 2.97 -36.75 12.35
CA ARG A 162 4.39 -37.08 12.14
C ARG A 162 5.28 -35.85 12.20
N GLY A 163 4.70 -34.66 12.29
CA GLY A 163 5.42 -33.40 12.28
C GLY A 163 5.67 -32.85 10.87
N GLU A 164 5.11 -33.46 9.83
CA GLU A 164 5.25 -33.01 8.45
C GLU A 164 4.22 -31.92 8.13
N LEU A 165 4.63 -30.94 7.32
CA LEU A 165 3.69 -29.90 6.88
C LEU A 165 2.78 -30.44 5.79
N THR A 166 1.50 -30.06 5.89
CA THR A 166 0.49 -30.39 4.89
C THR A 166 -0.18 -29.12 4.39
N PHE A 167 -0.49 -29.08 3.09
CA PHE A 167 -0.99 -27.92 2.38
C PHE A 167 -2.37 -28.24 1.80
N GLN A 168 -3.34 -27.37 2.01
CA GLN A 168 -4.70 -27.60 1.51
C GLN A 168 -5.18 -26.41 0.68
N ARG A 169 -5.69 -26.69 -0.52
CA ARG A 169 -6.43 -25.72 -1.34
C ARG A 169 -7.85 -25.54 -0.80
N ARG A 170 -8.57 -24.50 -1.22
CA ARG A 170 -9.92 -24.25 -0.72
C ARG A 170 -10.90 -25.38 -1.05
N ASP A 171 -10.79 -25.95 -2.25
CA ASP A 171 -11.72 -26.95 -2.76
C ASP A 171 -11.20 -28.39 -2.62
N ASP A 172 -9.98 -28.58 -2.09
CA ASP A 172 -9.40 -29.90 -1.89
C ASP A 172 -10.03 -30.57 -0.66
N ALA A 173 -10.55 -31.78 -0.85
CA ALA A 173 -11.11 -32.59 0.24
C ALA A 173 -10.06 -33.02 1.27
N GLU A 174 -8.82 -33.28 0.82
CA GLU A 174 -7.72 -33.75 1.66
C GLU A 174 -6.49 -32.86 1.49
N PRO A 175 -5.72 -32.63 2.56
CA PRO A 175 -4.48 -31.87 2.48
C PRO A 175 -3.38 -32.70 1.79
N THR A 176 -2.58 -32.05 0.95
CA THR A 176 -1.41 -32.67 0.32
C THR A 176 -0.18 -32.56 1.23
N PRO A 177 0.71 -33.57 1.24
CA PRO A 177 1.96 -33.47 1.99
C PRO A 177 2.90 -32.44 1.37
N TYR A 178 3.83 -31.93 2.17
CA TYR A 178 4.92 -31.07 1.74
C TYR A 178 5.70 -31.66 0.54
N THR A 179 5.96 -30.84 -0.47
CA THR A 179 6.95 -31.12 -1.51
C THR A 179 8.16 -30.19 -1.35
N PRO A 180 9.40 -30.63 -1.68
CA PRO A 180 10.61 -29.80 -1.57
C PRO A 180 10.56 -28.47 -2.34
N ASP A 181 9.71 -28.42 -3.35
CA ASP A 181 9.41 -27.32 -4.24
C ASP A 181 8.40 -26.31 -3.65
N CYS A 182 7.92 -26.56 -2.43
CA CYS A 182 7.11 -25.61 -1.65
C CYS A 182 7.97 -24.79 -0.69
N ARG A 183 7.76 -23.47 -0.65
CA ARG A 183 8.40 -22.55 0.30
C ARG A 183 7.38 -21.67 0.99
N LEU A 184 7.47 -21.51 2.30
CA LEU A 184 6.68 -20.52 3.02
C LEU A 184 7.27 -19.12 2.75
N LEU A 185 6.42 -18.17 2.44
CA LEU A 185 6.80 -16.78 2.19
C LEU A 185 6.15 -15.80 3.17
N GLY A 186 4.98 -16.17 3.70
CA GLY A 186 4.34 -15.39 4.74
C GLY A 186 3.13 -16.07 5.35
N LYS A 187 2.76 -15.65 6.54
CA LYS A 187 1.58 -16.11 7.25
C LYS A 187 0.48 -15.06 7.14
N VAL A 188 -0.72 -15.47 6.75
CA VAL A 188 -1.88 -14.57 6.77
C VAL A 188 -2.33 -14.41 8.22
N VAL A 189 -2.23 -13.19 8.75
CA VAL A 189 -2.60 -12.85 10.13
C VAL A 189 -4.02 -12.29 10.21
N ALA A 190 -4.54 -11.71 9.13
CA ALA A 190 -5.93 -11.29 9.00
C ALA A 190 -6.39 -11.34 7.55
N LEU A 191 -7.69 -11.55 7.35
CA LEU A 191 -8.35 -11.64 6.04
C LEU A 191 -9.72 -10.96 6.13
N TRP A 192 -9.92 -9.92 5.33
CA TRP A 192 -11.16 -9.18 5.23
C TRP A 192 -11.81 -9.45 3.88
N ARG A 193 -13.11 -9.78 3.90
CA ARG A 193 -13.89 -10.03 2.70
C ARG A 193 -14.59 -8.78 2.26
N PHE A 194 -14.53 -8.49 0.96
CA PHE A 194 -15.31 -7.41 0.39
C PHE A 194 -16.79 -7.80 0.34
N GLU A 195 -17.65 -6.90 0.78
CA GLU A 195 -19.10 -7.00 0.65
C GLU A 195 -19.62 -5.72 0.01
N ALA A 196 -20.44 -5.85 -1.03
CA ALA A 196 -21.08 -4.69 -1.66
C ALA A 196 -22.14 -4.12 -0.71
N LEU A 197 -22.09 -2.81 -0.48
CA LEU A 197 -23.04 -2.07 0.36
C LEU A 197 -24.28 -1.62 -0.43
#